data_AF-A0A0F9CUX1-F1
#
_entry.id   AF-A0A0F9CUX1-F1
#
_cell.length_a   1.000
_cell.length_b   1.000
_cell.length_c   1.000
_cell.angle_alpha   90.00
_cell.angle_beta   90.00
_cell.angle_gamma   90.00
#
_symmetry.space_group_name_H-M   'P 1'
#
loop_
_entity.id
_entity.type
_entity.pdbx_description
1 polymer ?
#
loop_
_entity_poly.entity_id
_entity_poly.type
_entity_poly.pdbx_seq_one_letter_code
_entity_poly.pdbx_strand_id
1 'polypeptide(L)'
;MSLDAKKSDDFDKRTRKFLPLVHTREGELNFNPRFIYESLVKETNISKVNAQKVTENVTRFLIAAHLEFITAPLIREVVNTHLLKMGLEQERLQYTRIGLPFFDLDEIFTNTDRSKEIVSKIMGLGYL
;
A
#
# COMPACT_ATOMS: atom_id res chain seq x y z
N MET A 1 12.38 -26.69 11.83
CA MET A 1 12.46 -25.21 11.75
C MET A 1 11.07 -24.66 11.42
N SER A 2 10.13 -24.72 12.38
CA SER A 2 8.68 -24.59 12.08
C SER A 2 7.94 -23.64 13.04
N LEU A 3 8.66 -22.68 13.65
CA LEU A 3 8.11 -21.78 14.66
C LEU A 3 7.49 -20.50 14.05
N ASP A 4 7.84 -20.14 12.81
CA ASP A 4 7.44 -18.85 12.22
C ASP A 4 6.04 -18.88 11.56
N ALA A 5 5.64 -20.02 11.00
CA ALA A 5 4.33 -20.16 10.32
C ALA A 5 3.13 -20.27 11.29
N LYS A 6 3.38 -20.63 12.56
CA LYS A 6 2.32 -20.87 13.54
C LYS A 6 1.88 -19.60 14.28
N LYS A 7 2.70 -18.54 14.26
CA LYS A 7 2.48 -17.29 15.01
C LYS A 7 1.64 -16.27 14.23
N SER A 8 1.76 -16.26 12.90
CA SER A 8 1.00 -15.35 12.02
C SER A 8 -0.48 -15.72 11.93
N ASP A 9 -0.80 -17.01 11.92
CA ASP A 9 -2.17 -17.52 11.78
C ASP A 9 -2.99 -17.36 13.08
N ASP A 10 -2.33 -17.35 14.24
CA ASP A 10 -2.98 -17.22 15.56
C ASP A 10 -3.31 -15.76 15.92
N PHE A 11 -2.52 -14.80 15.41
CA PHE A 11 -2.85 -13.37 15.47
C PHE A 11 -4.14 -13.07 14.70
N ASP A 12 -4.32 -13.72 13.54
CA ASP A 12 -5.41 -13.47 12.58
C ASP A 12 -6.80 -13.89 13.12
N LYS A 13 -6.89 -14.87 14.01
CA LYS A 13 -8.19 -15.33 14.55
C LYS A 13 -8.77 -14.43 15.63
N ARG A 14 -7.94 -13.88 16.52
CA ARG A 14 -8.43 -13.06 17.66
C ARG A 14 -8.73 -11.62 17.28
N THR A 15 -8.04 -11.08 16.28
CA THR A 15 -8.15 -9.68 15.88
C THR A 15 -9.14 -9.42 14.74
N ARG A 16 -9.57 -10.47 14.02
CA ARG A 16 -10.51 -10.37 12.90
C ARG A 16 -11.77 -9.54 13.20
N LYS A 17 -12.29 -9.63 14.42
CA LYS A 17 -13.48 -8.88 14.86
C LYS A 17 -13.28 -7.36 15.01
N PHE A 18 -12.03 -6.90 15.01
CA PHE A 18 -11.66 -5.49 15.15
C PHE A 18 -11.12 -4.90 13.85
N LEU A 19 -11.13 -5.67 12.75
CA LEU A 19 -10.71 -5.16 11.46
C LEU A 19 -11.89 -4.42 10.80
N PRO A 20 -11.63 -3.27 10.14
CA PRO A 20 -12.66 -2.54 9.40
C PRO A 20 -13.17 -3.36 8.22
N LEU A 21 -14.38 -3.03 7.76
CA LEU A 21 -14.86 -3.49 6.46
C LEU A 21 -14.24 -2.65 5.34
N VAL A 22 -13.95 -3.29 4.20
CA VAL A 22 -13.48 -2.61 2.99
C VAL A 22 -14.69 -2.33 2.10
N HIS A 23 -14.94 -1.05 1.83
CA HIS A 23 -15.97 -0.64 0.88
C HIS A 23 -15.44 -0.74 -0.55
N THR A 24 -16.18 -1.45 -1.39
CA THR A 24 -15.88 -1.66 -2.80
C THR A 24 -17.07 -1.26 -3.67
N ARG A 25 -16.87 -1.20 -4.99
CA ARG A 25 -17.98 -0.93 -5.94
C ARG A 25 -19.07 -2.00 -5.90
N GLU A 26 -18.73 -3.21 -5.49
CA GLU A 26 -19.60 -4.40 -5.49
C GLU A 26 -20.21 -4.67 -4.09
N GLY A 27 -19.94 -3.80 -3.11
CA GLY A 27 -20.41 -3.94 -1.73
C GLY A 27 -19.28 -3.95 -0.72
N GLU A 28 -19.50 -4.61 0.42
CA GLU A 28 -18.60 -4.60 1.57
C GLU A 28 -17.91 -5.95 1.75
N LEU A 29 -16.60 -5.93 2.03
CA LEU A 29 -15.79 -7.13 2.22
C LEU A 29 -15.01 -7.03 3.53
N ASN A 30 -14.74 -8.16 4.18
CA ASN A 30 -13.85 -8.19 5.33
C ASN A 30 -12.42 -7.82 4.91
N PHE A 31 -11.80 -6.87 5.62
CA PHE A 31 -10.40 -6.55 5.41
C PHE A 31 -9.51 -7.75 5.73
N ASN A 32 -8.62 -8.10 4.81
CA ASN A 32 -7.60 -9.12 5.01
C ASN A 32 -6.20 -8.49 4.91
N PRO A 33 -5.44 -8.43 6.03
CA PRO A 33 -4.08 -7.91 6.06
C PRO A 33 -3.14 -8.54 5.03
N ARG A 34 -3.39 -9.80 4.64
CA ARG A 34 -2.59 -10.51 3.64
C ARG A 34 -2.54 -9.77 2.30
N PHE A 35 -3.60 -9.05 1.93
CA PHE A 35 -3.59 -8.26 0.70
C PHE A 35 -2.57 -7.12 0.71
N ILE A 36 -2.29 -6.53 1.88
CA ILE A 36 -1.20 -5.55 2.01
C ILE A 36 0.13 -6.23 1.73
N TYR A 37 0.41 -7.35 2.40
CA TYR A 37 1.67 -8.09 2.21
C TYR A 37 1.88 -8.48 0.75
N GLU A 38 0.87 -9.09 0.12
CA GLU A 38 0.94 -9.54 -1.27
C GLU A 38 1.13 -8.37 -2.23
N SER A 39 0.42 -7.25 -2.03
CA SER A 39 0.60 -6.05 -2.85
C SER A 39 2.01 -5.44 -2.72
N LEU A 40 2.57 -5.38 -1.51
CA LEU A 40 3.91 -4.87 -1.27
C LEU A 40 4.97 -5.72 -1.97
N VAL A 41 4.89 -7.04 -1.84
CA VAL A 41 5.82 -7.98 -2.49
C VAL A 41 5.67 -7.98 -4.01
N LYS A 42 4.45 -7.76 -4.53
CA LYS A 42 4.17 -7.74 -5.96
C LYS A 42 4.60 -6.44 -6.64
N GLU A 43 4.40 -5.30 -5.98
CA GLU A 43 4.51 -3.97 -6.58
C GLU A 43 5.84 -3.27 -6.25
N THR A 44 6.65 -3.83 -5.35
CA THR A 44 7.91 -3.22 -4.90
C THR A 44 9.03 -4.24 -4.75
N ASN A 45 10.26 -3.76 -4.58
CA ASN A 45 11.44 -4.59 -4.28
C ASN A 45 11.65 -4.83 -2.77
N ILE A 46 10.61 -4.63 -1.95
CA ILE A 46 10.69 -4.80 -0.50
C ILE A 46 11.10 -6.23 -0.12
N SER A 47 11.90 -6.37 0.93
CA SER A 47 12.19 -7.69 1.50
C SER A 47 10.93 -8.29 2.15
N LYS A 48 10.77 -9.62 2.10
CA LYS A 48 9.63 -10.31 2.74
C LYS A 48 9.50 -9.98 4.23
N VAL A 49 10.64 -9.83 4.92
CA VAL A 49 10.69 -9.46 6.34
C VAL A 49 10.15 -8.04 6.55
N ASN A 50 10.54 -7.08 5.72
CA ASN A 50 10.02 -5.71 5.82
C ASN A 50 8.55 -5.63 5.40
N ALA A 51 8.13 -6.36 4.36
CA ALA A 51 6.72 -6.43 3.96
C ALA A 51 5.84 -6.93 5.11
N GLN A 52 6.24 -8.04 5.76
CA GLN A 52 5.57 -8.58 6.94
C GLN A 52 5.43 -7.52 8.04
N LYS A 53 6.53 -6.82 8.35
CA LYS A 53 6.57 -5.80 9.42
C LYS A 53 5.70 -4.59 9.10
N VAL A 54 5.67 -4.14 7.85
CA VAL A 54 4.78 -3.07 7.38
C VAL A 54 3.33 -3.51 7.51
N THR A 55 2.98 -4.71 7.04
CA THR A 55 1.62 -5.27 7.16
C THR A 55 1.15 -5.34 8.61
N GLU A 56 1.99 -5.81 9.53
CA GLU A 56 1.67 -5.85 10.97
C GLU A 56 1.46 -4.46 11.56
N ASN A 57 2.32 -3.49 11.20
CA ASN A 57 2.21 -2.12 11.69
C ASN A 57 0.94 -1.44 11.19
N VAL A 58 0.62 -1.59 9.91
CA VAL A 58 -0.61 -1.04 9.32
C VAL A 58 -1.84 -1.70 9.94
N THR A 59 -1.84 -3.02 10.11
CA THR A 59 -2.96 -3.75 10.73
C THR A 59 -3.21 -3.28 12.16
N ARG A 60 -2.15 -3.13 12.96
CA ARG A 60 -2.25 -2.57 14.33
C ARG A 60 -2.81 -1.16 14.32
N PHE A 61 -2.37 -0.32 13.39
CA PHE A 61 -2.90 1.04 13.24
C PHE A 61 -4.40 1.02 12.90
N LEU A 62 -4.83 0.20 11.94
CA LEU A 62 -6.23 0.12 11.53
C LEU A 62 -7.14 -0.36 12.67
N ILE A 63 -6.69 -1.34 13.46
CA ILE A 63 -7.39 -1.81 14.66
C ILE A 63 -7.51 -0.68 15.70
N ALA A 64 -6.42 0.01 15.99
CA ALA A 64 -6.37 1.08 17.00
C ALA A 64 -7.14 2.34 16.56
N ALA A 65 -7.29 2.55 15.26
CA ALA A 65 -8.05 3.68 14.72
C ALA A 65 -9.57 3.52 14.87
N HIS A 66 -10.06 2.34 15.27
CA HIS A 66 -11.48 2.04 15.48
C HIS A 66 -12.37 2.46 14.29
N LEU A 67 -11.86 2.26 13.07
CA LEU A 67 -12.61 2.56 11.85
C LEU A 67 -13.65 1.47 11.61
N GLU A 68 -14.89 1.86 11.33
CA GLU A 68 -15.92 0.90 10.88
C GLU A 68 -15.68 0.47 9.43
N PHE A 69 -15.27 1.43 8.59
CA PHE A 69 -15.07 1.23 7.15
C PHE A 69 -13.77 1.86 6.66
N ILE A 70 -13.20 1.25 5.62
CA ILE A 70 -12.03 1.76 4.91
C ILE A 70 -12.16 1.49 3.42
N THR A 71 -11.43 2.24 2.59
CA THR A 71 -11.36 2.01 1.14
C THR A 71 -9.97 1.53 0.73
N ALA A 72 -9.87 0.83 -0.39
CA ALA A 72 -8.57 0.37 -0.90
C ALA A 72 -7.55 1.52 -1.13
N PRO A 73 -7.94 2.72 -1.64
CA PRO A 73 -7.05 3.87 -1.70
C PRO A 73 -6.55 4.31 -0.32
N LEU A 74 -7.44 4.41 0.68
CA LEU A 74 -7.04 4.81 2.03
C LEU A 74 -6.06 3.81 2.67
N ILE A 75 -6.28 2.50 2.49
CA ILE A 75 -5.31 1.48 2.92
C ILE A 75 -3.92 1.75 2.32
N ARG A 76 -3.86 2.11 1.02
CA ARG A 76 -2.59 2.40 0.35
C ARG A 76 -1.88 3.63 0.93
N GLU A 77 -2.62 4.69 1.24
CA GLU A 77 -2.05 5.89 1.87
C GLU A 77 -1.46 5.59 3.25
N VAL A 78 -2.16 4.77 4.03
CA VAL A 78 -1.66 4.30 5.33
C VAL A 78 -0.38 3.47 5.16
N VAL A 79 -0.35 2.55 4.18
CA VAL A 79 0.85 1.75 3.88
C VAL A 79 2.03 2.64 3.46
N ASN A 80 1.82 3.60 2.55
CA ASN A 80 2.85 4.55 2.13
C ASN A 80 3.43 5.35 3.30
N THR A 81 2.57 5.77 4.23
CA THR A 81 2.98 6.45 5.47
C THR A 81 3.86 5.54 6.34
N HIS A 82 3.54 4.26 6.45
CA HIS A 82 4.34 3.31 7.21
C HIS A 82 5.66 2.95 6.55
N LEU A 83 5.72 2.86 5.21
CA LEU A 83 6.97 2.72 4.47
C LEU A 83 7.90 3.91 4.74
N LEU A 84 7.36 5.13 4.68
CA LEU A 84 8.11 6.35 4.98
C LEU A 84 8.67 6.34 6.42
N LYS A 85 7.83 6.01 7.41
CA LYS A 85 8.25 5.93 8.82
C LYS A 85 9.37 4.90 9.06
N MET A 86 9.50 3.92 8.18
CA MET A 86 10.54 2.87 8.27
C MET A 86 11.79 3.19 7.45
N GLY A 87 11.85 4.37 6.79
CA GLY A 87 12.97 4.73 5.91
C GLY A 87 12.97 3.97 4.57
N LEU A 88 11.86 3.34 4.21
CA LEU A 88 11.69 2.57 2.97
C LEU A 88 11.20 3.47 1.83
N GLU A 89 11.99 4.50 1.53
CA GLU A 89 11.61 5.55 0.58
C GLU A 89 11.50 5.03 -0.86
N GLN A 90 12.38 4.11 -1.26
CA GLN A 90 12.38 3.55 -2.61
C GLN A 90 11.16 2.66 -2.84
N GLU A 91 10.81 1.82 -1.86
CA GLU A 91 9.60 1.01 -1.87
C GLU A 91 8.35 1.88 -1.83
N ARG A 92 8.36 2.98 -1.06
CA ARG A 92 7.26 3.95 -1.04
C ARG A 92 7.04 4.58 -2.41
N LEU A 93 8.11 4.98 -3.10
CA LEU A 93 8.02 5.53 -4.45
C LEU A 93 7.40 4.51 -5.43
N GLN A 94 7.83 3.25 -5.36
CA GLN A 94 7.27 2.16 -6.17
C GLN A 94 5.80 1.86 -5.84
N TYR A 95 5.44 1.94 -4.56
CA TYR A 95 4.09 1.63 -4.08
C TYR A 95 3.10 2.81 -4.25
N THR A 96 3.60 4.02 -4.45
CA THR A 96 2.78 5.22 -4.69
C THR A 96 2.13 5.13 -6.07
N ARG A 97 0.80 5.27 -6.12
CA ARG A 97 0.11 5.47 -7.39
C ARG A 97 0.25 6.94 -7.77
N ILE A 98 0.78 7.21 -8.96
CA ILE A 98 0.90 8.57 -9.47
C ILE A 98 -0.52 9.09 -9.75
N GLY A 99 -1.00 9.98 -8.89
CA GLY A 99 -2.31 10.60 -8.99
C GLY A 99 -2.30 11.74 -10.00
N LEU A 100 -2.25 11.41 -11.28
CA LEU A 100 -2.48 12.40 -12.34
C LEU A 100 -3.99 12.63 -12.53
N PRO A 101 -4.42 13.89 -12.68
CA PRO A 101 -5.71 14.20 -13.29
C PRO A 101 -5.86 13.45 -14.62
N PHE A 102 -7.05 12.92 -14.91
CA PHE A 102 -7.31 12.13 -16.13
C PHE A 102 -6.90 12.84 -17.42
N PHE A 103 -7.06 14.17 -17.46
CA PHE A 103 -6.63 15.01 -18.58
C PHE A 103 -5.11 14.93 -18.84
N ASP A 104 -4.31 14.91 -17.78
CA ASP A 104 -2.85 14.82 -17.87
C ASP A 104 -2.40 13.39 -18.26
N LEU A 105 -3.22 12.36 -18.00
CA LEU A 105 -2.98 10.99 -18.47
C LEU A 105 -3.20 10.88 -19.99
N ASP A 106 -4.28 11.46 -20.52
CA ASP A 106 -4.57 11.46 -21.96
C ASP A 106 -3.44 12.14 -22.76
N GLU A 107 -2.86 13.22 -22.23
CA GLU A 107 -1.72 13.90 -22.85
C GLU A 107 -0.42 13.04 -22.84
N ILE A 108 -0.23 12.21 -21.80
CA ILE A 108 0.90 11.27 -21.70
C ILE A 108 0.76 10.09 -22.68
N PHE A 109 -0.45 9.58 -22.89
CA PHE A 109 -0.69 8.47 -23.82
C PHE A 109 -0.73 8.90 -25.29
N THR A 110 -0.96 10.18 -25.57
CA THR A 110 -1.03 10.72 -26.93
C THR A 110 0.29 11.27 -27.45
N ASN A 111 1.28 11.55 -26.60
CA ASN A 111 2.52 12.21 -27.02
C ASN A 111 3.79 11.69 -26.31
N THR A 112 4.37 10.62 -26.87
CA THR A 112 5.48 9.82 -26.31
C THR A 112 6.73 10.62 -25.92
N ASP A 113 7.03 11.71 -26.61
CA ASP A 113 8.21 12.53 -26.32
C ASP A 113 8.02 13.46 -25.10
N ARG A 114 6.81 13.96 -24.86
CA ARG A 114 6.48 14.75 -23.66
C ARG A 114 6.24 13.88 -22.42
N SER A 115 5.89 12.61 -22.60
CA SER A 115 5.73 11.66 -21.50
C SER A 115 7.00 11.55 -20.66
N LYS A 116 8.19 11.56 -21.30
CA LYS A 116 9.49 11.45 -20.61
C LYS A 116 9.80 12.68 -19.74
N GLU A 117 9.48 13.87 -20.22
CA GLU A 117 9.70 15.12 -19.51
C GLU A 117 8.76 15.27 -18.30
N ILE A 118 7.48 14.90 -18.48
CA ILE A 118 6.48 14.92 -17.41
C ILE A 118 6.82 13.89 -16.33
N VAL A 119 7.18 12.66 -16.71
CA VAL A 119 7.60 11.61 -15.78
C VAL A 119 8.85 12.03 -14.99
N SER A 120 9.84 12.65 -15.64
CA SER A 120 11.02 13.23 -14.99
C SER A 120 10.66 14.26 -13.93
N LYS A 121 9.74 15.17 -14.26
CA LYS A 121 9.28 16.24 -13.37
C LYS A 121 8.47 15.72 -12.18
N ILE A 122 7.66 14.68 -12.40
CA ILE A 122 6.86 14.01 -11.35
C ILE A 122 7.75 13.22 -10.38
N MET A 123 8.79 12.53 -10.89
CA MET A 123 9.69 11.73 -10.07
C MET A 123 10.79 12.56 -9.38
N GLY A 124 10.80 13.89 -9.57
CA GLY A 124 11.77 14.78 -8.92
C GLY A 124 13.21 14.56 -9.38
N LEU A 125 13.46 13.85 -10.48
CA LEU A 125 14.79 13.51 -10.98
C LEU A 125 15.47 14.66 -11.75
N GLY A 126 14.93 15.88 -11.67
CA GLY A 126 15.39 17.04 -12.46
C GLY A 126 15.62 18.32 -11.66
N TYR A 127 15.75 18.25 -10.33
CA TYR A 127 16.11 19.39 -9.48
C TYR A 127 17.20 19.02 -8.46
N LEU A 128 18.34 18.54 -8.96
CA LEU A 128 19.67 18.66 -8.32
C LEU A 128 20.70 18.96 -9.40
#